data_AF-T1VY68-F1
#
_entry.id   AF-T1VY68-F1
#
_cell.length_a   1.000
_cell.length_b   1.000
_cell.length_c   1.000
_cell.angle_alpha   90.00
_cell.angle_beta   90.00
_cell.angle_gamma   90.00
#
_symmetry.space_group_name_H-M   'P 1'
#
loop_
_entity.id
_entity.type
_entity.pdbx_description
1 polymer ?
#
loop_
_entity_poly.entity_id
_entity_poly.type
_entity_poly.pdbx_seq_one_letter_code
_entity_poly.pdbx_strand_id
1 'polypeptide(L)'
;MAKMHGLDWLFSIGVIFFLISLWGIGANDVANSYATSVSSKSLTLVQAGCLATITEFVGAIALGQGVTSTIRHGIFSIDPFENSPGVLIMAMVVAEIGSATWLTICTKLGFPVSTTQSIVGALVGVGIAADIHVNWGWKDGSVSQIAASWGIAPAIACGFGAILMMTIKLLVHQQKDPLKAALRVITFYYALTAGILALFIVISGGHGIPSPEDLGAGKACAIVLGTFFGVWALSAIFFLPYYHAK
;
A
#
# COMPACT_ATOMS: atom_id res chain seq x y z
N MET A 1 21.69 13.76 -24.09
CA MET A 1 20.34 13.15 -24.01
C MET A 1 19.58 13.59 -25.24
N ALA A 2 19.25 12.67 -26.16
CA ALA A 2 18.45 13.01 -27.33
C ALA A 2 17.05 13.45 -26.87
N LYS A 3 16.68 14.71 -27.10
CA LYS A 3 15.36 15.23 -26.75
C LYS A 3 14.38 14.85 -27.86
N MET A 4 13.49 13.89 -27.61
CA MET A 4 12.40 13.53 -28.52
C MET A 4 11.24 14.54 -28.37
N HIS A 5 11.45 15.77 -28.83
CA HIS A 5 10.44 16.84 -28.77
C HIS A 5 9.09 16.48 -29.44
N GLY A 6 9.08 15.50 -30.36
CA GLY A 6 7.85 15.02 -31.00
C GLY A 6 6.87 14.28 -30.08
N LEU A 7 7.28 13.91 -28.87
CA LEU A 7 6.45 13.18 -27.88
C LEU A 7 6.05 14.04 -26.68
N ASP A 8 6.41 15.33 -26.66
CA ASP A 8 6.14 16.24 -25.54
C ASP A 8 4.63 16.38 -25.25
N TRP A 9 3.80 16.33 -26.29
CA TRP A 9 2.33 16.35 -26.16
C TRP A 9 1.80 15.09 -25.47
N LEU A 10 2.35 13.92 -25.81
CA LEU A 10 1.96 12.64 -25.24
C LEU A 10 2.40 12.55 -23.77
N PHE A 11 3.61 13.02 -23.48
CA PHE A 11 4.09 13.16 -22.11
C PHE A 11 3.21 14.10 -21.29
N SER A 12 2.81 15.24 -21.85
CA SER A 12 1.92 16.20 -21.17
C SER A 12 0.56 15.57 -20.84
N ILE A 13 -0.04 14.83 -21.77
CA ILE A 13 -1.28 14.07 -21.53
C ILE A 13 -1.05 13.02 -20.43
N GLY A 14 0.05 12.28 -20.51
CA GLY A 14 0.44 11.30 -19.50
C GLY A 14 0.51 11.91 -18.10
N VAL A 15 1.15 13.07 -17.95
CA VAL A 15 1.24 13.79 -16.67
C VAL A 15 -0.14 14.22 -16.17
N ILE A 16 -1.02 14.71 -17.03
CA ILE A 16 -2.38 15.10 -16.64
C ILE A 16 -3.14 13.89 -16.08
N PHE A 17 -3.13 12.77 -16.79
CA PHE A 17 -3.83 11.55 -16.34
C PHE A 17 -3.18 10.92 -15.12
N PHE A 18 -1.86 10.98 -15.00
CA PHE A 18 -1.15 10.60 -13.78
C PHE A 18 -1.61 11.42 -12.57
N LEU A 19 -1.76 12.74 -12.69
CA LEU A 19 -2.27 13.57 -11.59
C LEU A 19 -3.73 13.24 -11.24
N ILE A 20 -4.56 12.95 -12.25
CA ILE A 20 -5.95 12.49 -12.04
C ILE A 20 -5.97 11.15 -11.31
N SER A 21 -5.09 10.22 -11.70
CA SER A 21 -4.93 8.91 -11.09
C SER A 21 -4.48 9.02 -9.64
N LEU A 22 -3.48 9.86 -9.33
CA LEU A 22 -3.05 10.11 -7.95
C LEU A 22 -4.19 10.63 -7.07
N TRP A 23 -4.98 11.58 -7.58
CA TRP A 23 -6.16 12.06 -6.89
C TRP A 23 -7.20 10.95 -6.71
N GLY A 24 -7.48 10.18 -7.76
CA GLY A 24 -8.45 9.09 -7.74
C GLY A 24 -8.08 7.97 -6.77
N ILE A 25 -6.80 7.61 -6.71
CA ILE A 25 -6.27 6.60 -5.77
C ILE A 25 -6.50 7.10 -4.34
N GLY A 26 -6.11 8.34 -4.04
CA GLY A 26 -6.33 8.92 -2.70
C GLY A 26 -7.82 8.98 -2.34
N ALA A 27 -8.67 9.42 -3.27
CA ALA A 27 -10.11 9.54 -3.04
C ALA A 27 -10.81 8.19 -2.86
N ASN A 28 -10.36 7.15 -3.56
CA ASN A 28 -10.91 5.79 -3.46
C ASN A 28 -10.38 5.05 -2.22
N ASP A 29 -9.08 5.15 -1.94
CA ASP A 29 -8.40 4.28 -0.98
C ASP A 29 -8.38 4.84 0.45
N VAL A 30 -8.59 6.16 0.66
CA VAL A 30 -8.61 6.76 2.01
C VAL A 30 -9.65 6.11 2.93
N ALA A 31 -10.76 5.63 2.37
CA ALA A 31 -11.79 4.92 3.12
C ALA A 31 -11.27 3.60 3.73
N ASN A 32 -10.32 2.93 3.08
CA ASN A 32 -9.78 1.65 3.54
C ASN A 32 -9.05 1.79 4.90
N SER A 33 -8.38 2.92 5.12
CA SER A 33 -7.59 3.18 6.32
C SER A 33 -8.37 3.90 7.41
N TYR A 34 -9.25 4.84 7.05
CA TYR A 34 -9.87 5.76 8.01
C TYR A 34 -11.38 5.59 8.22
N ALA A 35 -12.08 4.75 7.45
CA ALA A 35 -13.54 4.59 7.60
C ALA A 35 -13.95 4.12 9.01
N THR A 36 -13.16 3.26 9.65
CA THR A 36 -13.43 2.78 11.02
C THR A 36 -13.33 3.91 12.04
N SER A 37 -12.28 4.73 11.99
CA SER A 37 -12.06 5.85 12.91
C SER A 37 -13.03 7.01 12.72
N VAL A 38 -13.47 7.25 11.48
CA VAL A 38 -14.50 8.26 11.18
C VAL A 38 -15.88 7.75 11.60
N SER A 39 -16.21 6.49 11.33
CA SER A 39 -17.48 5.87 11.70
C SER A 39 -17.65 5.76 13.22
N SER A 40 -16.58 5.46 13.97
CA SER A 40 -16.57 5.48 15.44
C SER A 40 -16.64 6.88 16.04
N LYS A 41 -16.60 7.94 15.21
CA LYS A 41 -16.51 9.35 15.61
C LYS A 41 -15.26 9.68 16.44
N SER A 42 -14.22 8.86 16.33
CA SER A 42 -12.93 9.12 16.95
C SER A 42 -12.17 10.24 16.21
N LEU A 43 -12.39 10.36 14.90
CA LEU A 43 -11.83 11.43 14.07
C LEU A 43 -12.93 12.08 13.23
N THR A 44 -12.79 13.38 12.98
CA THR A 44 -13.59 14.08 11.96
C THR A 44 -13.05 13.79 10.55
N LEU A 45 -13.87 13.97 9.52
CA LEU A 45 -13.45 13.81 8.12
C LEU A 45 -12.23 14.68 7.76
N VAL A 46 -12.17 15.91 8.27
CA VAL A 46 -11.04 16.82 8.02
C VAL A 46 -9.76 16.30 8.66
N GLN A 47 -9.83 15.85 9.92
CA GLN A 47 -8.68 15.27 10.61
C GLN A 47 -8.18 14.00 9.91
N ALA A 48 -9.10 13.12 9.52
CA ALA A 48 -8.77 11.92 8.75
C ALA A 48 -8.09 12.26 7.41
N GLY A 49 -8.58 13.27 6.68
CA GLY A 49 -7.97 13.72 5.43
C GLY A 49 -6.54 14.27 5.61
N CYS A 50 -6.30 15.09 6.64
CA CYS A 50 -4.96 15.58 6.94
C CYS A 50 -3.98 14.46 7.31
N LEU A 51 -4.41 13.53 8.16
CA LEU A 51 -3.60 12.38 8.56
C LEU A 51 -3.32 11.47 7.36
N ALA A 52 -4.34 11.13 6.58
CA ALA A 52 -4.22 10.32 5.37
C ALA A 52 -3.20 10.89 4.41
N THR A 53 -3.25 12.20 4.15
CA THR A 53 -2.29 12.87 3.24
C THR A 53 -0.85 12.63 3.68
N ILE A 54 -0.55 12.74 4.97
CA ILE A 54 0.81 12.55 5.50
C ILE A 54 1.19 11.06 5.50
N THR A 55 0.31 10.19 6.02
CA THR A 55 0.62 8.77 6.18
C THR A 55 0.75 8.04 4.85
N GLU A 56 -0.12 8.34 3.88
CA GLU A 56 -0.06 7.77 2.54
C GLU A 56 1.18 8.24 1.79
N PHE A 57 1.54 9.52 1.90
CA PHE A 57 2.76 10.05 1.29
C PHE A 57 4.02 9.39 1.83
N VAL A 58 4.13 9.25 3.16
CA VAL A 58 5.26 8.57 3.81
C VAL A 58 5.29 7.09 3.42
N GLY A 59 4.14 6.42 3.40
CA GLY A 59 4.02 5.02 2.97
C GLY A 59 4.44 4.80 1.52
N ALA A 60 4.00 5.67 0.61
CA ALA A 60 4.36 5.61 -0.80
C ALA A 60 5.88 5.70 -1.02
N ILE A 61 6.57 6.58 -0.29
CA ILE A 61 8.03 6.71 -0.36
C ILE A 61 8.75 5.51 0.26
N ALA A 62 8.29 5.06 1.44
CA ALA A 62 8.98 4.04 2.21
C ALA A 62 8.80 2.61 1.65
N LEU A 63 7.62 2.30 1.08
CA LEU A 63 7.22 0.93 0.74
C LEU A 63 6.76 0.74 -0.73
N GLY A 64 6.59 1.81 -1.50
CA GLY A 64 5.96 1.73 -2.84
C GLY A 64 6.79 1.01 -3.92
N GLN A 65 8.09 0.83 -3.74
CA GLN A 65 8.98 0.32 -4.78
C GLN A 65 8.69 -1.12 -5.21
N GLY A 66 8.45 -2.04 -4.28
CA GLY A 66 8.27 -3.47 -4.60
C GLY A 66 7.03 -3.75 -5.46
N VAL A 67 5.94 -3.04 -5.18
CA VAL A 67 4.71 -3.15 -6.01
C VAL A 67 4.95 -2.49 -7.37
N THR A 68 5.61 -1.34 -7.40
CA THR A 68 5.93 -0.63 -8.64
C THR A 68 6.81 -1.48 -9.58
N SER A 69 7.82 -2.17 -9.05
CA SER A 69 8.67 -3.08 -9.85
C SER A 69 7.89 -4.28 -10.39
N THR A 70 6.99 -4.84 -9.58
CA THR A 70 6.13 -5.96 -10.00
C THR A 70 5.20 -5.54 -11.13
N ILE A 71 4.57 -4.37 -11.05
CA ILE A 71 3.69 -3.86 -12.12
C ILE A 71 4.50 -3.55 -13.39
N ARG A 72 5.70 -2.97 -13.26
CA ARG A 72 6.55 -2.58 -14.39
C ARG A 72 7.05 -3.78 -15.21
N HIS A 73 7.41 -4.88 -14.57
CA HIS A 73 8.07 -6.02 -15.23
C HIS A 73 7.23 -7.30 -15.27
N GLY A 74 6.17 -7.38 -14.46
CA GLY A 74 5.40 -8.60 -14.27
C GLY A 74 4.37 -8.89 -15.37
N ILE A 75 3.86 -7.84 -16.03
CA ILE A 75 2.72 -7.98 -16.96
C ILE A 75 3.16 -8.39 -18.37
N PHE A 76 4.13 -7.68 -18.95
CA PHE A 76 4.75 -8.02 -20.24
C PHE A 76 6.20 -7.51 -20.28
N SER A 77 7.04 -8.11 -21.13
CA SER A 77 8.43 -7.66 -21.27
C SER A 77 8.52 -6.32 -22.00
N ILE A 78 9.49 -5.49 -21.62
CA ILE A 78 9.80 -4.22 -22.30
C ILE A 78 10.70 -4.41 -23.53
N ASP A 79 11.33 -5.59 -23.68
CA ASP A 79 12.26 -5.90 -24.78
C ASP A 79 11.68 -5.63 -26.18
N PRO A 80 10.39 -5.93 -26.46
CA PRO A 80 9.78 -5.62 -27.77
C PRO A 80 9.79 -4.13 -28.12
N PHE A 81 9.95 -3.24 -27.13
CA PHE A 81 9.94 -1.79 -27.33
C PHE A 81 11.33 -1.16 -27.40
N GLU A 82 12.43 -1.91 -27.26
CA GLU A 82 13.80 -1.36 -27.27
C GLU A 82 14.08 -0.55 -28.54
N ASN A 83 13.58 -1.02 -29.68
CA ASN A 83 13.76 -0.37 -30.97
C ASN A 83 12.76 0.78 -31.23
N SER A 84 11.79 0.99 -30.32
CA SER A 84 10.76 2.03 -30.47
C SER A 84 10.29 2.58 -29.12
N PRO A 85 11.13 3.37 -28.41
CA PRO A 85 10.80 3.93 -27.10
C PRO A 85 9.52 4.77 -27.09
N GLY A 86 9.19 5.43 -28.20
CA GLY A 86 7.95 6.22 -28.32
C GLY A 86 6.68 5.37 -28.21
N VAL A 87 6.71 4.12 -28.68
CA VAL A 87 5.58 3.19 -28.57
C VAL A 87 5.41 2.72 -27.12
N LEU A 88 6.52 2.53 -26.39
CA LEU A 88 6.45 2.23 -24.96
C LEU A 88 5.81 3.36 -24.16
N ILE A 89 6.20 4.62 -24.43
CA ILE A 89 5.59 5.79 -23.77
C ILE A 89 4.09 5.83 -24.07
N MET A 90 3.69 5.60 -25.33
CA MET A 90 2.28 5.57 -25.72
C MET A 90 1.53 4.45 -25.00
N ALA A 91 2.08 3.23 -24.97
CA ALA A 91 1.51 2.09 -24.27
C ALA A 91 1.27 2.39 -22.78
N MET A 92 2.25 2.97 -22.09
CA MET A 92 2.12 3.34 -20.68
C MET A 92 1.09 4.45 -20.46
N VAL A 93 1.09 5.48 -21.31
CA VAL A 93 0.12 6.59 -21.22
C VAL A 93 -1.31 6.09 -21.48
N VAL A 94 -1.51 5.19 -22.44
CA VAL A 94 -2.83 4.59 -22.71
C VAL A 94 -3.31 3.72 -21.53
N ALA A 95 -2.42 2.92 -20.93
CA ALA A 95 -2.75 2.16 -19.74
C ALA A 95 -3.15 3.08 -18.56
N GLU A 96 -2.40 4.16 -18.36
CA GLU A 96 -2.66 5.16 -17.32
C GLU A 96 -4.01 5.87 -17.55
N ILE A 97 -4.29 6.30 -18.79
CA ILE A 97 -5.58 6.91 -19.16
C ILE A 97 -6.74 5.95 -18.86
N GLY A 98 -6.61 4.68 -19.26
CA GLY A 98 -7.65 3.67 -19.03
C GLY A 98 -7.91 3.46 -17.54
N SER A 99 -6.85 3.26 -16.77
CA SER A 99 -6.92 3.07 -15.31
C SER A 99 -7.52 4.30 -14.60
N ALA A 100 -6.99 5.49 -14.88
CA ALA A 100 -7.44 6.74 -14.26
C ALA A 100 -8.89 7.08 -14.60
N THR A 101 -9.32 6.82 -15.84
CA THR A 101 -10.71 7.04 -16.28
C THR A 101 -11.66 6.12 -15.52
N TRP A 102 -11.35 4.82 -15.47
CA TRP A 102 -12.15 3.84 -14.74
C TRP A 102 -12.26 4.20 -13.26
N LEU A 103 -11.11 4.49 -12.62
CA LEU A 103 -11.06 4.88 -11.22
C LEU A 103 -11.89 6.13 -10.95
N THR A 104 -11.76 7.17 -11.78
CA THR A 104 -12.52 8.41 -11.64
C THR A 104 -14.04 8.17 -11.73
N ILE A 105 -14.48 7.30 -12.65
CA ILE A 105 -15.89 6.93 -12.79
C ILE A 105 -16.37 6.20 -11.54
N CYS A 106 -15.66 5.18 -11.08
CA CYS A 106 -16.03 4.41 -9.89
C CYS A 106 -16.06 5.26 -8.62
N THR A 107 -15.05 6.12 -8.41
CA THR A 107 -15.01 7.05 -7.28
C THR A 107 -16.19 8.02 -7.31
N LYS A 108 -16.55 8.55 -8.49
CA LYS A 108 -17.75 9.41 -8.63
C LYS A 108 -19.05 8.68 -8.31
N LEU A 109 -19.14 7.40 -8.64
CA LEU A 109 -20.28 6.54 -8.32
C LEU A 109 -20.28 6.03 -6.87
N GLY A 110 -19.20 6.28 -6.11
CA GLY A 110 -19.04 5.80 -4.74
C GLY A 110 -18.74 4.30 -4.64
N PHE A 111 -18.30 3.66 -5.72
CA PHE A 111 -17.92 2.25 -5.70
C PHE A 111 -16.45 2.10 -5.27
N PRO A 112 -16.17 1.38 -4.17
CA PRO A 112 -14.80 1.06 -3.79
C PRO A 112 -14.26 0.01 -4.76
N VAL A 113 -13.27 0.37 -5.55
CA VAL A 113 -12.63 -0.51 -6.55
C VAL A 113 -11.15 -0.69 -6.28
N SER A 114 -10.55 -1.75 -6.80
CA SER A 114 -9.10 -1.95 -6.67
C SER A 114 -8.34 -1.16 -7.72
N THR A 115 -7.50 -0.22 -7.25
CA THR A 115 -6.59 0.59 -8.06
C THR A 115 -5.55 -0.28 -8.76
N THR A 116 -4.96 -1.25 -8.05
CA THR A 116 -4.01 -2.23 -8.60
C THR A 116 -4.62 -3.09 -9.71
N GLN A 117 -5.85 -3.60 -9.53
CA GLN A 117 -6.52 -4.37 -10.59
C GLN A 117 -6.81 -3.51 -11.82
N SER A 118 -7.13 -2.23 -11.61
CA SER A 118 -7.43 -1.29 -12.70
C SER A 118 -6.21 -1.07 -13.61
N ILE A 119 -5.03 -0.79 -13.02
CA ILE A 119 -3.80 -0.58 -13.81
C ILE A 119 -3.27 -1.89 -14.41
N VAL A 120 -3.33 -3.01 -13.69
CA VAL A 120 -2.93 -4.32 -14.22
C VAL A 120 -3.82 -4.72 -15.41
N GLY A 121 -5.14 -4.55 -15.29
CA GLY A 121 -6.08 -4.81 -16.38
C GLY A 121 -5.83 -3.92 -17.59
N ALA A 122 -5.56 -2.63 -17.38
CA ALA A 122 -5.22 -1.70 -18.45
C ALA A 122 -3.92 -2.10 -19.17
N LEU A 123 -2.88 -2.51 -18.42
CA LEU A 123 -1.62 -3.00 -18.99
C LEU A 123 -1.81 -4.31 -19.77
N VAL A 124 -2.63 -5.25 -19.28
CA VAL A 124 -2.98 -6.47 -20.03
C VAL A 124 -3.69 -6.10 -21.33
N GLY A 125 -4.64 -5.17 -21.29
CA GLY A 125 -5.35 -4.68 -22.49
C GLY A 125 -4.39 -4.06 -23.51
N VAL A 126 -3.43 -3.26 -23.06
CA VAL A 126 -2.37 -2.70 -23.91
C VAL A 126 -1.48 -3.80 -24.50
N GLY A 127 -1.07 -4.79 -23.71
CA GLY A 127 -0.28 -5.92 -24.19
C GLY A 127 -0.98 -6.71 -25.30
N ILE A 128 -2.29 -6.99 -25.13
CA ILE A 128 -3.10 -7.66 -26.14
C ILE A 128 -3.25 -6.80 -27.40
N ALA A 129 -3.53 -5.50 -27.25
CA ALA A 129 -3.71 -4.59 -28.38
C ALA A 129 -2.43 -4.35 -29.19
N ALA A 130 -1.26 -4.42 -28.53
CA ALA A 130 0.04 -4.29 -29.16
C ALA A 130 0.60 -5.62 -29.72
N ASP A 131 -0.16 -6.71 -29.64
CA ASP A 131 0.26 -8.08 -30.02
C ASP A 131 1.53 -8.55 -29.30
N ILE A 132 1.62 -8.21 -28.01
CA ILE A 132 2.74 -8.56 -27.13
C ILE A 132 2.34 -9.72 -26.24
N HIS A 133 3.26 -10.67 -26.07
CA HIS A 133 3.05 -11.78 -25.14
C HIS A 133 2.91 -11.28 -23.70
N VAL A 134 1.67 -11.35 -23.18
CA VAL A 134 1.34 -11.12 -21.77
C VAL A 134 1.78 -12.34 -20.94
N ASN A 135 2.38 -12.10 -19.78
CA ASN A 135 3.00 -13.13 -18.97
C ASN A 135 1.95 -13.89 -18.12
N TRP A 136 1.25 -14.84 -18.74
CA TRP A 136 0.23 -15.69 -18.11
C TRP A 136 0.78 -16.90 -17.35
N GLY A 137 2.10 -17.13 -17.38
CA GLY A 137 2.72 -18.28 -16.71
C GLY A 137 2.60 -18.21 -15.19
N TRP A 138 3.10 -19.23 -14.49
CA TRP A 138 3.23 -19.26 -13.02
C TRP A 138 4.66 -18.89 -12.58
N LYS A 139 5.22 -17.86 -13.19
CA LYS A 139 6.54 -17.32 -12.83
C LYS A 139 6.38 -16.10 -11.92
N ASP A 140 7.44 -15.78 -11.17
CA ASP A 140 7.43 -14.65 -10.25
C ASP A 140 7.04 -13.34 -10.95
N GLY A 141 6.02 -12.67 -10.40
CA GLY A 141 5.50 -11.41 -10.93
C GLY A 141 4.52 -11.55 -12.10
N SER A 142 4.23 -12.76 -12.56
CA SER A 142 3.25 -13.00 -13.64
C SER A 142 1.83 -12.55 -13.30
N VAL A 143 1.02 -12.32 -14.35
CA VAL A 143 -0.39 -11.95 -14.21
C VAL A 143 -1.18 -13.01 -13.42
N SER A 144 -0.86 -14.29 -13.60
CA SER A 144 -1.53 -15.39 -12.90
C SER A 144 -1.25 -15.42 -11.40
N GLN A 145 0.00 -15.16 -10.98
CA GLN A 145 0.32 -15.00 -9.55
C GLN A 145 -0.34 -13.76 -8.95
N ILE A 146 -0.34 -12.64 -9.68
CA ILE A 146 -1.03 -11.41 -9.26
C ILE A 146 -2.53 -11.70 -9.07
N ALA A 147 -3.17 -12.37 -10.01
CA ALA A 147 -4.59 -12.75 -9.91
C ALA A 147 -4.86 -13.69 -8.73
N ALA A 148 -3.99 -14.69 -8.50
CA ALA A 148 -4.10 -15.57 -7.33
C ALA A 148 -4.00 -14.79 -6.01
N SER A 149 -3.13 -13.78 -5.95
CA SER A 149 -2.97 -12.93 -4.76
C SER A 149 -4.26 -12.19 -4.39
N TRP A 150 -5.13 -11.85 -5.35
CA TRP A 150 -6.39 -11.16 -5.09
C TRP A 150 -7.40 -12.00 -4.32
N GLY A 151 -7.32 -13.34 -4.41
CA GLY A 151 -8.12 -14.25 -3.59
C GLY A 151 -7.43 -14.64 -2.28
N ILE A 152 -6.13 -14.90 -2.35
CA ILE A 152 -5.34 -15.38 -1.20
C ILE A 152 -5.19 -14.29 -0.14
N ALA A 153 -4.89 -13.05 -0.53
CA ALA A 153 -4.60 -11.98 0.42
C ALA A 153 -5.81 -11.61 1.30
N PRO A 154 -7.04 -11.44 0.78
CA PRO A 154 -8.23 -11.25 1.63
C PRO A 154 -8.49 -12.42 2.58
N ALA A 155 -8.29 -13.67 2.12
CA ALA A 155 -8.48 -14.85 2.98
C ALA A 155 -7.50 -14.86 4.17
N ILE A 156 -6.23 -14.56 3.91
CA ILE A 156 -5.20 -14.42 4.96
C ILE A 156 -5.54 -13.24 5.89
N ALA A 157 -5.95 -12.10 5.34
CA ALA A 157 -6.35 -10.93 6.11
C ALA A 157 -7.55 -11.22 7.04
N CYS A 158 -8.55 -11.96 6.56
CA CYS A 158 -9.67 -12.44 7.37
C CYS A 158 -9.19 -13.34 8.52
N GLY A 159 -8.23 -14.23 8.26
CA GLY A 159 -7.62 -15.07 9.29
C GLY A 159 -6.94 -14.25 10.40
N PHE A 160 -6.08 -13.31 10.02
CA PHE A 160 -5.43 -12.41 10.98
C PHE A 160 -6.44 -11.51 11.71
N GLY A 161 -7.45 -10.99 11.01
CA GLY A 161 -8.54 -10.21 11.62
C GLY A 161 -9.30 -11.01 12.68
N ALA A 162 -9.60 -12.29 12.41
CA ALA A 162 -10.24 -13.18 13.38
C ALA A 162 -9.35 -13.42 14.61
N ILE A 163 -8.04 -13.60 14.41
CA ILE A 163 -7.06 -13.78 15.51
C ILE A 163 -6.98 -12.51 16.37
N LEU A 164 -6.89 -11.33 15.75
CA LEU A 164 -6.88 -10.04 16.46
C LEU A 164 -8.18 -9.81 17.23
N MET A 165 -9.33 -10.14 16.65
CA MET A 165 -10.61 -10.01 17.35
C MET A 165 -10.70 -11.00 18.52
N MET A 166 -10.21 -12.23 18.36
CA MET A 166 -10.18 -13.23 19.42
C MET A 166 -9.28 -12.82 20.59
N THR A 167 -8.09 -12.29 20.29
CA THR A 167 -7.18 -11.79 21.33
C THR A 167 -7.78 -10.60 22.08
N ILE A 168 -8.45 -9.66 21.41
CA ILE A 168 -9.21 -8.59 22.07
C ILE A 168 -10.36 -9.17 22.94
N LYS A 169 -11.09 -10.17 22.46
CA LYS A 169 -12.18 -10.81 23.23
C LYS A 169 -11.68 -11.43 24.53
N LEU A 170 -10.59 -12.20 24.48
CA LEU A 170 -10.04 -12.92 25.63
C LEU A 170 -9.29 -11.99 26.60
N LEU A 171 -8.47 -11.08 26.06
CA LEU A 171 -7.58 -10.24 26.85
C LEU A 171 -8.24 -8.97 27.38
N VAL A 172 -9.33 -8.50 26.76
CA VAL A 172 -10.03 -7.26 27.15
C VAL A 172 -11.45 -7.53 27.62
N HIS A 173 -12.32 -8.05 26.73
CA HIS A 173 -13.76 -8.13 27.02
C HIS A 173 -14.14 -9.10 28.14
N GLN A 174 -13.41 -10.20 28.29
CA GLN A 174 -13.68 -11.21 29.33
C GLN A 174 -13.01 -10.90 30.68
N GLN A 175 -12.28 -9.78 30.79
CA GLN A 175 -11.63 -9.40 32.03
C GLN A 175 -12.60 -8.75 33.01
N LYS A 176 -12.31 -8.88 34.31
CA LYS A 176 -13.12 -8.27 35.38
C LYS A 176 -13.20 -6.74 35.27
N ASP A 177 -12.14 -6.12 34.77
CA ASP A 177 -12.07 -4.68 34.50
C ASP A 177 -11.58 -4.48 33.05
N PRO A 178 -12.51 -4.37 32.08
CA PRO A 178 -12.17 -4.27 30.66
C PRO A 178 -11.41 -3.00 30.30
N LEU A 179 -11.68 -1.88 30.96
CA LEU A 179 -10.99 -0.61 30.68
C LEU A 179 -9.51 -0.72 31.03
N LYS A 180 -9.24 -1.24 32.22
CA LYS A 180 -7.89 -1.51 32.71
C LYS A 180 -7.14 -2.53 31.86
N ALA A 181 -7.83 -3.56 31.40
CA ALA A 181 -7.27 -4.53 30.47
C ALA A 181 -6.96 -3.90 29.11
N ALA A 182 -7.87 -3.08 28.57
CA ALA A 182 -7.67 -2.36 27.31
C ALA A 182 -6.43 -1.45 27.35
N LEU A 183 -6.25 -0.67 28.42
CA LEU A 183 -5.08 0.22 28.59
C LEU A 183 -3.74 -0.54 28.64
N ARG A 184 -3.73 -1.81 29.06
CA ARG A 184 -2.52 -2.64 29.01
C ARG A 184 -2.31 -3.29 27.65
N VAL A 185 -3.38 -3.80 27.06
CA VAL A 185 -3.30 -4.55 25.80
C VAL A 185 -3.01 -3.60 24.63
N ILE A 186 -3.52 -2.35 24.68
CA ILE A 186 -3.30 -1.36 23.63
C ILE A 186 -1.81 -1.01 23.45
N THR A 187 -1.02 -0.97 24.53
CA THR A 187 0.42 -0.66 24.44
C THR A 187 1.18 -1.72 23.65
N PHE A 188 0.79 -2.99 23.83
CA PHE A 188 1.33 -4.10 23.05
C PHE A 188 0.90 -4.02 21.58
N TYR A 189 -0.35 -3.68 21.28
CA TYR A 189 -0.79 -3.53 19.88
C TYR A 189 -0.06 -2.39 19.16
N TYR A 190 0.14 -1.24 19.80
CA TYR A 190 0.96 -0.16 19.23
C TYR A 190 2.38 -0.61 18.92
N ALA A 191 3.01 -1.34 19.85
CA ALA A 191 4.35 -1.89 19.67
C ALA A 191 4.40 -2.90 18.52
N LEU A 192 3.43 -3.80 18.46
CA LEU A 192 3.32 -4.83 17.41
C LEU A 192 3.17 -4.18 16.04
N THR A 193 2.26 -3.22 15.89
CA THR A 193 2.09 -2.48 14.62
C THR A 193 3.36 -1.76 14.23
N ALA A 194 4.02 -1.05 15.16
CA ALA A 194 5.26 -0.34 14.87
C ALA A 194 6.41 -1.29 14.49
N GLY A 195 6.53 -2.42 15.16
CA GLY A 195 7.52 -3.46 14.85
C GLY A 195 7.29 -4.07 13.47
N ILE A 196 6.03 -4.36 13.10
CA ILE A 196 5.68 -4.87 11.77
C ILE A 196 6.00 -3.83 10.69
N LEU A 197 5.64 -2.55 10.89
CA LEU A 197 5.97 -1.49 9.94
C LEU A 197 7.49 -1.31 9.79
N ALA A 198 8.24 -1.32 10.89
CA ALA A 198 9.70 -1.27 10.84
C ALA A 198 10.29 -2.46 10.08
N LEU A 199 9.75 -3.66 10.30
CA LEU A 199 10.16 -4.87 9.58
C LEU A 199 9.94 -4.71 8.08
N PHE A 200 8.76 -4.27 7.66
CA PHE A 200 8.46 -4.05 6.25
C PHE A 200 9.36 -2.98 5.62
N ILE A 201 9.59 -1.84 6.30
CA ILE A 201 10.46 -0.78 5.78
C ILE A 201 11.89 -1.29 5.60
N VAL A 202 12.41 -2.05 6.56
CA VAL A 202 13.76 -2.61 6.49
C VAL A 202 13.88 -3.69 5.40
N ILE A 203 12.89 -4.57 5.27
CA ILE A 203 12.90 -5.63 4.24
C ILE A 203 12.71 -5.07 2.84
N SER A 204 11.77 -4.14 2.67
CA SER A 204 11.43 -3.58 1.36
C SER A 204 12.52 -2.66 0.80
N GLY A 205 13.41 -2.12 1.63
CA GLY A 205 14.57 -1.33 1.18
C GLY A 205 14.17 -0.18 0.26
N GLY A 206 13.30 0.73 0.74
CA GLY A 206 12.75 1.85 -0.02
C GLY A 206 13.79 2.80 -0.65
N HIS A 207 13.36 3.83 -1.40
CA HIS A 207 14.24 4.76 -2.11
C HIS A 207 15.29 5.40 -1.16
N GLY A 208 16.53 4.90 -1.19
CA GLY A 208 17.63 5.37 -0.34
C GLY A 208 17.79 4.66 1.00
N ILE A 209 17.02 3.59 1.27
CA ILE A 209 17.18 2.72 2.43
C ILE A 209 18.04 1.52 1.98
N PRO A 210 19.16 1.21 2.68
CA PRO A 210 20.00 0.07 2.32
C PRO A 210 19.20 -1.23 2.32
N SER A 211 19.58 -2.18 1.46
CA SER A 211 18.94 -3.49 1.47
C SER A 211 19.26 -4.24 2.77
N PRO A 212 18.47 -5.27 3.16
CA PRO A 212 18.79 -6.12 4.29
C PRO A 212 20.20 -6.75 4.21
N GLU A 213 20.67 -7.00 2.98
CA GLU A 213 22.00 -7.54 2.68
C GLU A 213 23.11 -6.55 3.03
N ASP A 214 22.88 -5.25 2.80
CA ASP A 214 23.81 -4.16 3.12
C ASP A 214 23.78 -3.77 4.61
N LEU A 215 22.61 -3.85 5.25
CA LEU A 215 22.41 -3.54 6.67
C LEU A 215 23.01 -4.61 7.59
N GLY A 216 22.96 -5.87 7.17
CA GLY A 216 23.28 -7.02 7.99
C GLY A 216 22.15 -7.37 8.96
N ALA A 217 21.88 -8.67 9.11
CA ALA A 217 20.75 -9.18 9.91
C ALA A 217 20.71 -8.65 11.35
N GLY A 218 21.87 -8.44 11.98
CA GLY A 218 21.96 -7.90 13.33
C GLY A 218 21.40 -6.48 13.47
N LYS A 219 21.72 -5.58 12.52
CA LYS A 219 21.19 -4.20 12.55
C LYS A 219 19.72 -4.17 12.18
N ALA A 220 19.30 -4.98 11.21
CA ALA A 220 17.88 -5.12 10.85
C ALA A 220 17.04 -5.56 12.07
N CYS A 221 17.46 -6.62 12.77
CA CYS A 221 16.80 -7.09 13.99
C CYS A 221 16.82 -6.02 15.10
N ALA A 222 17.93 -5.30 15.27
CA ALA A 222 18.03 -4.23 16.26
C ALA A 222 17.07 -3.08 15.98
N ILE A 223 16.88 -2.67 14.71
CA ILE A 223 15.92 -1.63 14.33
C ILE A 223 14.49 -2.10 14.62
N VAL A 224 14.13 -3.31 14.22
CA VAL A 224 12.77 -3.86 14.39
C VAL A 224 12.44 -4.02 15.87
N LEU A 225 13.29 -4.71 16.63
CA LEU A 225 13.08 -4.93 18.06
C LEU A 225 13.21 -3.63 18.85
N GLY A 226 14.16 -2.77 18.50
CA GLY A 226 14.32 -1.44 19.11
C GLY A 226 13.10 -0.57 18.91
N THR A 227 12.50 -0.57 17.72
CA THR A 227 11.24 0.14 17.45
C THR A 227 10.09 -0.47 18.24
N PHE A 228 9.97 -1.80 18.26
CA PHE A 228 8.95 -2.49 19.03
C PHE A 228 9.03 -2.15 20.52
N PHE A 229 10.18 -2.37 21.17
CA PHE A 229 10.34 -2.12 22.60
C PHE A 229 10.31 -0.62 22.94
N GLY A 230 10.81 0.24 22.05
CA GLY A 230 10.74 1.68 22.20
C GLY A 230 9.31 2.20 22.18
N VAL A 231 8.51 1.78 21.20
CA VAL A 231 7.07 2.15 21.12
C VAL A 231 6.29 1.51 22.27
N TRP A 232 6.64 0.28 22.68
CA TRP A 232 6.03 -0.35 23.85
C TRP A 232 6.28 0.45 25.12
N ALA A 233 7.51 0.88 25.37
CA ALA A 233 7.86 1.70 26.53
C ALA A 233 7.17 3.06 26.49
N LEU A 234 7.18 3.75 25.35
CA LEU A 234 6.53 5.06 25.18
C LEU A 234 5.01 4.98 25.39
N SER A 235 4.36 3.99 24.76
CA SER A 235 2.93 3.77 24.92
C SER A 235 2.58 3.34 26.35
N ALA A 236 3.41 2.51 27.01
CA ALA A 236 3.24 2.16 28.41
C ALA A 236 3.33 3.40 29.32
N ILE A 237 4.31 4.28 29.11
CA ILE A 237 4.45 5.54 29.86
C ILE A 237 3.24 6.44 29.64
N PHE A 238 2.67 6.47 28.43
CA PHE A 238 1.52 7.30 28.14
C PHE A 238 0.21 6.74 28.72
N PHE A 239 -0.08 5.45 28.53
CA PHE A 239 -1.39 4.86 28.87
C PHE A 239 -1.49 4.31 30.31
N LEU A 240 -0.41 3.79 30.90
CA LEU A 240 -0.45 3.19 32.26
C LEU A 240 -0.65 4.19 33.42
N PRO A 241 -0.31 5.49 33.31
CA PRO A 241 -0.69 6.45 34.35
C PRO A 241 -2.21 6.64 34.45
N TYR A 242 -2.93 6.63 33.33
CA TYR A 242 -4.40 6.71 33.30
C TYR A 242 -5.09 5.51 33.95
N TYR A 243 -4.38 4.39 34.09
CA TYR A 243 -4.85 3.24 34.86
C TYR A 243 -4.88 3.52 36.38
N HIS A 244 -4.02 4.42 36.87
CA HIS A 244 -3.89 4.74 38.30
C HIS A 244 -4.60 6.04 38.68
N ALA A 245 -4.92 6.89 37.71
CA ALA A 245 -5.78 8.04 37.89
C ALA A 245 -7.23 7.56 38.12
N LYS A 246 -7.64 7.52 39.39
CA LYS A 246 -9.03 7.33 39.79
C LYS A 246 -9.86 8.57 39.47
#